data_AF-A0A1M5IKH5-F1
#
_entry.id   AF-A0A1M5IKH5-F1
#
_cell.length_a   1.000
_cell.length_b   1.000
_cell.length_c   1.000
_cell.angle_alpha   90.00
_cell.angle_beta   90.00
_cell.angle_gamma   90.00
#
_symmetry.space_group_name_H-M   'P 1'
#
loop_
_entity.id
_entity.type
_entity.pdbx_description
1 polymer ?
#
loop_
_entity_poly.entity_id
_entity_poly.type
_entity_poly.pdbx_seq_one_letter_code
_entity_poly.pdbx_strand_id
1 'polypeptide(L)'
;MIEFLTYLGIGIISNFIGPLAKHLAIEDKYSLKENKNKSWFYRYSFIILTRSFMTIFYPVFYFSYYILKRKPEEPISFEDKLNTSLVKRLRELGEYNNTAPTENISDEKIIEIYTLICSSFRNASSDKQERIPANNLNTIAMKFFKVYEEFGEDFMQEHLEYELKKYTTEGLRPEYQRGISLF
;
A
#
# COMPACT_ATOMS: atom_id res chain seq x y z
N MET A 1 -19.78 13.28 38.52
CA MET A 1 -19.01 12.05 38.82
C MET A 1 -19.80 10.80 38.44
N ILE A 2 -21.04 10.63 38.91
CA ILE A 2 -21.89 9.47 38.58
C ILE A 2 -22.11 9.34 37.07
N GLU A 3 -22.51 10.42 36.38
CA GLU A 3 -22.74 10.40 34.93
C GLU A 3 -21.51 9.98 34.11
N PHE A 4 -20.32 10.43 34.53
CA PHE A 4 -19.05 10.06 33.90
C PHE A 4 -18.72 8.57 34.09
N LEU A 5 -18.97 8.04 35.29
CA LEU A 5 -18.80 6.61 35.58
C LEU A 5 -19.80 5.75 34.81
N THR A 6 -21.05 6.21 34.69
CA THR A 6 -22.06 5.56 33.87
C THR A 6 -21.65 5.56 32.39
N TYR A 7 -21.17 6.68 31.87
CA TYR A 7 -20.65 6.80 30.50
C TYR A 7 -19.54 5.79 30.22
N LEU A 8 -18.52 5.75 31.09
CA LEU A 8 -17.42 4.78 30.96
C LEU A 8 -17.92 3.35 31.09
N GLY A 9 -18.83 3.07 32.02
CA GLY A 9 -19.43 1.75 32.21
C GLY A 9 -20.12 1.24 30.94
N ILE A 10 -20.93 2.09 30.28
CA ILE A 10 -21.58 1.75 29.01
C ILE A 10 -20.55 1.50 27.90
N GLY A 11 -19.52 2.33 27.81
CA GLY A 11 -18.42 2.16 26.87
C GLY A 11 -17.71 0.82 27.07
N ILE A 12 -17.36 0.46 28.31
CA ILE A 12 -16.71 -0.80 28.65
C ILE A 12 -17.61 -1.98 28.28
N ILE A 13 -18.90 -1.97 28.65
CA ILE A 13 -19.85 -3.04 28.29
C ILE A 13 -19.94 -3.19 26.77
N SER A 14 -19.98 -2.07 26.05
CA SER A 14 -20.06 -2.06 24.58
C SER A 14 -18.81 -2.67 23.90
N ASN A 15 -17.64 -2.70 24.57
CA ASN A 15 -16.45 -3.37 24.03
C ASN A 15 -16.61 -4.89 23.98
N PHE A 16 -17.53 -5.46 24.76
CA PHE A 16 -17.73 -6.91 24.87
C PHE A 16 -19.06 -7.38 24.27
N ILE A 17 -20.04 -6.48 24.13
CA ILE A 17 -21.38 -6.82 23.63
C ILE A 17 -21.79 -5.86 22.50
N GLY A 18 -22.49 -6.39 21.50
CA GLY A 18 -23.15 -5.59 20.46
C GLY A 18 -22.25 -5.25 19.25
N PRO A 19 -22.62 -4.23 18.46
CA PRO A 19 -21.91 -3.89 17.23
C PRO A 19 -20.46 -3.45 17.44
N LEU A 20 -20.18 -2.72 18.53
CA LEU A 20 -18.82 -2.27 18.84
C LEU A 20 -17.91 -3.46 19.15
N ALA A 21 -18.39 -4.45 19.91
CA ALA A 21 -17.63 -5.68 20.17
C ALA A 21 -17.31 -6.47 18.90
N LYS A 22 -18.26 -6.55 17.95
CA LYS A 22 -18.01 -7.18 16.64
C LYS A 22 -16.95 -6.42 15.84
N HIS A 23 -17.00 -5.09 15.83
CA HIS A 23 -15.98 -4.27 15.19
C HIS A 23 -14.60 -4.48 15.82
N LEU A 24 -14.52 -4.44 17.15
CA LEU A 24 -13.26 -4.66 17.88
C LEU A 24 -12.70 -6.06 17.65
N ALA A 25 -13.53 -7.10 17.52
CA ALA A 25 -13.05 -8.44 17.21
C ALA A 25 -12.35 -8.50 15.83
N ILE A 26 -12.85 -7.73 14.86
CA ILE A 26 -12.23 -7.60 13.53
C ILE A 26 -10.90 -6.86 13.64
N GLU A 27 -10.89 -5.70 14.31
CA GLU A 27 -9.69 -4.89 14.55
C GLU A 27 -8.61 -5.66 15.31
N ASP A 28 -8.99 -6.43 16.34
CA ASP A 28 -8.07 -7.25 17.12
C ASP A 28 -7.43 -8.33 16.24
N LYS A 29 -8.23 -9.04 15.43
CA LYS A 29 -7.73 -10.07 14.51
C LYS A 29 -6.77 -9.46 13.49
N TYR A 30 -7.12 -8.31 12.91
CA TYR A 30 -6.27 -7.59 11.98
C TYR A 30 -4.96 -7.15 12.64
N SER A 31 -5.03 -6.52 13.80
CA SER A 31 -3.85 -6.05 14.56
C SER A 31 -2.89 -7.19 14.89
N LEU A 32 -3.40 -8.37 15.25
CA LEU A 32 -2.59 -9.56 15.49
C LEU A 32 -1.89 -10.08 14.23
N LYS A 33 -2.57 -10.01 13.07
CA LYS A 33 -2.00 -10.39 11.77
C LYS A 33 -0.89 -9.43 11.35
N GLU A 34 -1.16 -8.13 11.43
CA GLU A 34 -0.23 -7.06 11.04
C GLU A 34 1.04 -7.07 11.91
N ASN A 35 0.85 -7.24 13.22
CA ASN A 35 1.94 -7.20 14.19
C ASN A 35 2.48 -8.59 14.53
N LYS A 36 2.32 -9.59 13.66
CA LYS A 36 2.73 -10.99 13.92
C LYS A 36 4.22 -11.13 14.30
N ASN A 37 5.08 -10.27 13.74
CA ASN A 37 6.53 -10.27 13.95
C ASN A 37 6.98 -9.43 15.17
N LYS A 38 6.05 -8.78 15.88
CA LYS A 38 6.35 -7.99 17.09
C LYS A 38 6.24 -8.84 18.36
N SER A 39 6.78 -8.34 19.46
CA SER A 39 6.70 -9.03 20.75
C SER A 39 5.25 -9.23 21.20
N TRP A 40 5.01 -10.30 21.97
CA TRP A 40 3.70 -10.57 22.55
C TRP A 40 3.19 -9.37 23.37
N PHE A 41 4.05 -8.80 24.23
CA PHE A 41 3.71 -7.62 25.01
C PHE A 41 3.19 -6.47 24.15
N TYR A 42 3.86 -6.15 23.04
CA TYR A 42 3.43 -5.08 22.13
C TYR A 42 2.05 -5.36 21.54
N ARG A 43 1.85 -6.58 21.00
CA ARG A 43 0.61 -6.97 20.33
C ARG A 43 -0.62 -6.80 21.24
N TYR A 44 -0.54 -7.31 22.46
CA TYR A 44 -1.66 -7.24 23.39
C TYR A 44 -1.80 -5.85 24.02
N SER A 45 -0.70 -5.13 24.27
CA SER A 45 -0.78 -3.74 24.75
C SER A 45 -1.48 -2.84 23.72
N PHE A 46 -1.22 -3.04 22.43
CA PHE A 46 -1.87 -2.27 21.37
C PHE A 46 -3.38 -2.53 21.30
N ILE A 47 -3.81 -3.79 21.45
CA ILE A 47 -5.23 -4.16 21.54
C ILE A 47 -5.89 -3.49 22.74
N ILE A 48 -5.27 -3.56 23.93
CA ILE A 48 -5.79 -2.95 25.15
C ILE A 48 -5.91 -1.44 24.98
N LEU A 49 -4.91 -0.79 24.37
CA LEU A 49 -4.93 0.64 24.09
C LEU A 49 -6.09 1.00 23.15
N THR A 50 -6.27 0.24 22.07
CA THR A 50 -7.34 0.46 21.08
C THR A 50 -8.72 0.32 21.71
N ARG A 51 -8.94 -0.72 22.53
CA ARG A 51 -10.20 -0.91 23.28
C ARG A 51 -10.44 0.18 24.31
N SER A 52 -9.39 0.64 24.99
CA SER A 52 -9.48 1.77 25.94
C SER A 52 -9.85 3.06 25.22
N PHE A 53 -9.27 3.32 24.06
CA PHE A 53 -9.62 4.45 23.21
C PHE A 53 -11.09 4.36 22.75
N MET A 54 -11.53 3.20 22.24
CA MET A 54 -12.91 3.01 21.80
C MET A 54 -13.93 3.11 22.94
N THR A 55 -13.54 2.80 24.17
CA THR A 55 -14.37 3.05 25.37
C THR A 55 -14.68 4.53 25.55
N ILE A 56 -13.76 5.42 25.17
CA ILE A 56 -13.96 6.87 25.25
C ILE A 56 -14.74 7.37 24.02
N PHE A 57 -14.53 6.78 22.85
CA PHE A 57 -15.10 7.24 21.57
C PHE A 57 -16.31 6.43 21.05
N TYR A 58 -16.89 5.54 21.87
CA TYR A 58 -18.03 4.71 21.46
C TYR A 58 -19.24 5.48 20.88
N PRO A 59 -19.58 6.73 21.31
CA PRO A 59 -20.72 7.43 20.72
C PRO A 59 -20.48 7.77 19.25
N VAL A 60 -19.23 8.09 18.88
CA VAL A 60 -18.84 8.35 17.48
C VAL A 60 -19.00 7.10 16.64
N PHE A 61 -18.58 5.95 17.18
CA PHE A 61 -18.79 4.66 16.53
C PHE A 61 -20.29 4.39 16.31
N TYR A 62 -21.14 4.56 17.32
CA TYR A 62 -22.57 4.28 17.19
C TYR A 62 -23.29 5.27 16.27
N PHE A 63 -22.87 6.54 16.25
CA PHE A 63 -23.34 7.51 15.26
C PHE A 63 -23.02 7.01 13.84
N SER A 64 -21.77 6.62 13.59
CA SER A 64 -21.35 6.05 12.30
C SER A 64 -22.14 4.78 11.94
N TYR A 65 -22.34 3.88 12.90
CA TYR A 65 -22.98 2.60 12.67
C TYR A 65 -24.48 2.72 12.40
N TYR A 66 -25.23 3.48 13.21
CA TYR A 66 -26.69 3.54 13.10
C TYR A 66 -27.17 4.68 12.20
N ILE A 67 -26.52 5.85 12.22
CA ILE A 67 -26.94 7.01 11.43
C ILE A 67 -26.34 6.94 10.03
N LEU A 68 -25.02 6.74 9.92
CA LEU A 68 -24.35 6.62 8.62
C LEU A 68 -24.46 5.22 8.00
N LYS A 69 -25.06 4.26 8.73
CA LYS A 69 -25.24 2.86 8.30
C LYS A 69 -23.94 2.18 7.86
N ARG A 70 -22.79 2.63 8.37
CA ARG A 70 -21.48 2.06 8.05
C ARG A 70 -21.27 0.80 8.85
N LYS A 71 -21.05 -0.32 8.16
CA LYS A 71 -20.77 -1.60 8.80
C LYS A 71 -19.26 -1.69 9.10
N PRO A 72 -18.88 -2.43 10.16
CA PRO A 72 -17.48 -2.78 10.38
C PRO A 72 -16.96 -3.58 9.20
N GLU A 73 -15.89 -3.11 8.59
CA GLU A 73 -15.16 -3.81 7.52
C GLU A 73 -13.77 -4.18 8.04
N GLU A 74 -13.14 -5.18 7.44
CA GLU A 74 -11.74 -5.48 7.75
C GLU A 74 -10.89 -4.27 7.31
N PRO A 75 -10.07 -3.71 8.22
CA PRO A 75 -9.19 -2.61 7.85
C PRO A 75 -8.17 -3.11 6.82
N ILE A 76 -7.96 -2.29 5.79
CA ILE A 76 -6.97 -2.52 4.75
C ILE A 76 -5.64 -1.94 5.23
N SER A 77 -4.53 -2.66 5.04
CA SER A 77 -3.22 -2.14 5.45
C SER A 77 -2.86 -0.90 4.65
N PHE A 78 -2.06 -0.02 5.25
CA PHE A 78 -1.60 1.19 4.57
C PHE A 78 -0.81 0.84 3.30
N GLU A 79 0.00 -0.22 3.37
CA GLU A 79 0.74 -0.75 2.24
C GLU A 79 -0.21 -1.27 1.14
N ASP A 80 -1.22 -2.07 1.49
CA ASP A 80 -2.21 -2.54 0.52
C ASP A 80 -2.94 -1.37 -0.14
N LYS A 81 -3.33 -0.37 0.63
CA LYS A 81 -4.00 0.83 0.10
C LYS A 81 -3.11 1.61 -0.87
N LEU A 82 -1.82 1.78 -0.53
CA LEU A 82 -0.85 2.41 -1.42
C LEU A 82 -0.64 1.59 -2.69
N ASN A 83 -0.52 0.27 -2.55
CA ASN A 83 -0.32 -0.67 -3.64
C ASN A 83 -1.52 -0.67 -4.60
N THR A 84 -2.76 -0.74 -4.09
CA THR A 84 -3.96 -0.63 -4.91
C THR A 84 -4.01 0.70 -5.67
N SER A 85 -3.68 1.81 -5.00
CA SER A 85 -3.65 3.13 -5.65
C SER A 85 -2.56 3.23 -6.72
N LEU A 86 -1.40 2.61 -6.48
CA LEU A 86 -0.29 2.57 -7.41
C LEU A 86 -0.66 1.76 -8.65
N VAL A 87 -1.15 0.54 -8.47
CA VAL A 87 -1.57 -0.34 -9.57
C VAL A 87 -2.65 0.32 -10.41
N LYS A 88 -3.68 0.90 -9.78
CA LYS A 88 -4.74 1.63 -10.48
C LYS A 88 -4.15 2.73 -11.38
N ARG A 89 -3.26 3.57 -10.84
CA ARG A 89 -2.60 4.64 -11.60
C ARG A 89 -1.77 4.10 -12.77
N LEU A 90 -1.05 3.01 -12.57
CA LEU A 90 -0.21 2.40 -13.61
C LEU A 90 -1.04 1.79 -14.73
N ARG A 91 -2.17 1.14 -14.40
CA ARG A 91 -3.14 0.65 -15.39
C ARG A 91 -3.77 1.80 -16.17
N GLU A 92 -4.23 2.86 -15.51
CA GLU A 92 -4.75 4.06 -16.18
C GLU A 92 -3.72 4.70 -17.13
N LEU A 93 -2.44 4.73 -16.74
CA LEU A 93 -1.34 5.15 -17.59
C LEU A 93 -1.13 4.23 -18.79
N GLY A 94 -1.23 2.92 -18.59
CA GLY A 94 -1.14 1.91 -19.64
C GLY A 94 -2.25 2.09 -20.67
N GLU A 95 -3.50 2.15 -20.21
CA GLU A 95 -4.69 2.37 -21.03
C GLU A 95 -4.59 3.66 -21.85
N TYR A 96 -4.25 4.78 -21.21
CA TYR A 96 -4.12 6.08 -21.89
C TYR A 96 -3.08 6.06 -23.01
N ASN A 97 -1.97 5.34 -22.81
CA ASN A 97 -0.88 5.24 -23.77
C ASN A 97 -0.98 4.01 -24.69
N ASN A 98 -2.08 3.24 -24.63
CA ASN A 98 -2.27 1.96 -25.35
C ASN A 98 -1.07 1.00 -25.16
N THR A 99 -0.64 0.81 -23.92
CA THR A 99 0.53 0.01 -23.55
C THR A 99 0.31 -0.76 -22.24
N ALA A 100 1.18 -1.71 -21.94
CA ALA A 100 1.23 -2.40 -20.65
C ALA A 100 1.39 -1.40 -19.47
N PRO A 101 0.91 -1.72 -18.26
CA PRO A 101 0.38 -3.02 -17.83
C PRO A 101 -1.08 -3.22 -18.26
N THR A 102 -1.36 -4.33 -18.94
CA THR A 102 -2.70 -4.75 -19.38
C THR A 102 -3.32 -5.76 -18.39
N GLU A 103 -4.50 -6.28 -18.69
CA GLU A 103 -5.14 -7.34 -17.88
C GLU A 103 -4.31 -8.64 -17.83
N ASN A 104 -3.31 -8.80 -18.71
CA ASN A 104 -2.46 -9.99 -18.76
C ASN A 104 -1.48 -10.10 -17.59
N ILE A 105 -1.20 -9.00 -16.88
CA ILE A 105 -0.34 -8.98 -15.69
C ILE A 105 -1.17 -8.79 -14.43
N SER A 106 -0.89 -9.56 -13.37
CA SER A 106 -1.59 -9.42 -12.09
C SER A 106 -1.14 -8.17 -11.33
N ASP A 107 -1.99 -7.68 -10.42
CA ASP A 107 -1.69 -6.52 -9.59
C ASP A 107 -0.44 -6.74 -8.73
N GLU A 108 -0.26 -7.96 -8.19
CA GLU A 108 0.93 -8.34 -7.42
C GLU A 108 2.19 -8.26 -8.28
N LYS A 109 2.12 -8.75 -9.52
CA LYS A 109 3.27 -8.74 -10.44
C LYS A 109 3.60 -7.33 -10.91
N ILE A 110 2.61 -6.45 -11.07
CA ILE A 110 2.83 -5.02 -11.31
C ILE A 110 3.63 -4.40 -10.16
N ILE A 111 3.25 -4.67 -8.91
CA ILE A 111 3.94 -4.15 -7.72
C ILE A 111 5.37 -4.69 -7.65
N GLU A 112 5.55 -5.98 -7.90
CA GLU A 112 6.84 -6.66 -7.91
C GLU A 112 7.81 -6.02 -8.92
N ILE A 113 7.39 -5.94 -10.18
CA ILE A 113 8.21 -5.34 -11.25
C ILE A 113 8.45 -3.85 -10.95
N TYR A 114 7.42 -3.09 -10.59
CA TYR A 114 7.59 -1.66 -10.27
C TYR A 114 8.64 -1.44 -9.17
N THR A 115 8.58 -2.24 -8.10
CA THR A 115 9.49 -2.16 -6.96
C THR A 115 10.91 -2.55 -7.38
N LEU A 116 11.06 -3.63 -8.14
CA LEU A 116 12.35 -4.07 -8.68
C LEU A 116 12.99 -2.97 -9.52
N ILE A 117 12.28 -2.43 -10.50
CA ILE A 117 12.79 -1.42 -11.41
C ILE A 117 13.15 -0.13 -10.64
N CYS A 118 12.24 0.38 -9.81
CA CYS A 118 12.48 1.61 -9.08
C CYS A 118 13.64 1.49 -8.08
N SER A 119 13.77 0.36 -7.40
CA SER A 119 14.86 0.14 -6.44
C SER A 119 16.20 0.00 -7.16
N SER A 120 16.28 -0.80 -8.22
CA SER A 120 17.51 -0.98 -9.00
C SER A 120 18.04 0.33 -9.59
N PHE A 121 17.19 1.13 -10.23
CA PHE A 121 17.61 2.41 -10.79
C PHE A 121 17.96 3.45 -9.72
N ARG A 122 17.28 3.45 -8.56
CA ARG A 122 17.65 4.33 -7.44
C ARG A 122 19.00 3.95 -6.83
N ASN A 123 19.28 2.66 -6.70
CA ASN A 123 20.58 2.19 -6.22
C ASN A 123 21.69 2.62 -7.18
N ALA A 124 21.51 2.36 -8.48
CA ALA A 124 22.46 2.78 -9.50
C ALA A 124 22.65 4.31 -9.54
N SER A 125 21.58 5.10 -9.37
CA SER A 125 21.72 6.56 -9.34
C SER A 125 22.41 7.05 -8.08
N SER A 126 22.16 6.41 -6.94
CA SER A 126 22.86 6.70 -5.69
C SER A 126 24.36 6.46 -5.82
N ASP A 127 24.78 5.38 -6.48
CA ASP A 127 26.19 5.08 -6.75
C ASP A 127 26.85 6.15 -7.64
N LYS A 128 26.08 6.76 -8.55
CA LYS A 128 26.50 7.91 -9.36
C LYS A 128 26.37 9.26 -8.65
N GLN A 129 25.87 9.30 -7.41
CA GLN A 129 25.52 10.53 -6.69
C GLN A 129 24.51 11.42 -7.44
N GLU A 130 23.64 10.79 -8.23
CA GLU A 130 22.57 11.43 -8.99
C GLU A 130 21.20 11.03 -8.43
N ARG A 131 20.19 11.87 -8.72
CA ARG A 131 18.80 11.59 -8.39
C ARG A 131 17.96 11.49 -9.65
N ILE A 132 17.40 10.30 -9.90
CA ILE A 132 16.39 10.13 -10.96
C ILE A 132 15.02 10.61 -10.45
N PRO A 133 14.36 11.56 -11.15
CA PRO A 133 13.02 12.01 -10.77
C PRO A 133 11.99 10.87 -10.81
N ALA A 134 10.95 10.96 -9.97
CA ALA A 134 9.93 9.92 -9.86
C ALA A 134 9.17 9.68 -11.18
N ASN A 135 8.88 10.73 -11.94
CA ASN A 135 8.19 10.58 -13.23
C ASN A 135 9.03 9.79 -14.25
N ASN A 136 10.35 9.92 -14.20
CA ASN A 136 11.26 9.17 -15.06
C ASN A 136 11.30 7.70 -14.63
N LEU A 137 11.32 7.42 -13.32
CA LEU A 137 11.21 6.05 -12.81
C LEU A 137 9.90 5.39 -13.24
N ASN A 138 8.78 6.12 -13.23
CA ASN A 138 7.51 5.63 -13.76
C ASN A 138 7.62 5.29 -15.25
N THR A 139 8.24 6.15 -16.06
CA THR A 139 8.48 5.86 -17.49
C THR A 139 9.25 4.58 -17.69
N ILE A 140 10.31 4.38 -16.90
CA ILE A 140 11.15 3.19 -16.98
C ILE A 140 10.32 1.96 -16.61
N ALA A 141 9.63 1.98 -15.47
CA ALA A 141 8.77 0.88 -15.03
C ALA A 141 7.71 0.51 -16.09
N MET A 142 7.09 1.51 -16.74
CA MET A 142 6.12 1.29 -17.81
C MET A 142 6.72 0.56 -19.03
N LYS A 143 7.96 0.87 -19.39
CA LYS A 143 8.67 0.10 -20.43
C LYS A 143 8.90 -1.34 -20.00
N PHE A 144 9.26 -1.57 -18.74
CA PHE A 144 9.53 -2.91 -18.23
C PHE A 144 8.26 -3.77 -18.10
N PHE A 145 7.09 -3.18 -17.83
CA PHE A 145 5.82 -3.92 -17.95
C PHE A 145 5.59 -4.40 -19.38
N LYS A 146 5.88 -3.56 -20.38
CA LYS A 146 5.76 -3.95 -21.78
C LYS A 146 6.72 -5.08 -22.14
N VAL A 147 7.98 -4.96 -21.72
CA VAL A 147 8.99 -6.01 -21.95
C VAL A 147 8.57 -7.33 -21.29
N TYR A 148 8.04 -7.27 -20.07
CA TYR A 148 7.53 -8.45 -19.36
C TYR A 148 6.37 -9.11 -20.11
N GLU A 149 5.37 -8.34 -20.54
CA GLU A 149 4.22 -8.90 -21.27
C GLU A 149 4.58 -9.45 -22.65
N GLU A 150 5.55 -8.82 -23.36
CA GLU A 150 5.95 -9.25 -24.70
C GLU A 150 6.94 -10.42 -24.71
N PHE A 151 7.86 -10.48 -23.74
CA PHE A 151 9.01 -11.39 -23.78
C PHE A 151 9.17 -12.27 -22.52
N GLY A 152 8.37 -12.05 -21.48
CA GLY A 152 8.43 -12.79 -20.23
C GLY A 152 9.50 -12.31 -19.25
N GLU A 153 9.54 -12.98 -18.11
CA GLU A 153 10.34 -12.58 -16.95
C GLU A 153 11.85 -12.68 -17.16
N ASP A 154 12.32 -13.80 -17.72
CA ASP A 154 13.75 -14.05 -17.92
C ASP A 154 14.38 -12.96 -18.79
N PHE A 155 13.74 -12.66 -19.93
CA PHE A 155 14.21 -11.60 -20.82
C PHE A 155 14.13 -10.21 -20.17
N MET A 156 13.08 -9.93 -19.39
CA MET A 156 12.96 -8.67 -18.67
C MET A 156 14.12 -8.47 -17.68
N GLN A 157 14.54 -9.53 -16.97
CA GLN A 157 15.68 -9.47 -16.04
C GLN A 157 17.00 -9.22 -16.78
N GLU A 158 17.28 -9.93 -17.86
CA GLU A 158 18.45 -9.68 -18.71
C GLU A 158 18.46 -8.25 -19.26
N HIS A 159 17.28 -7.76 -19.69
CA HIS A 159 17.13 -6.39 -20.18
C HIS A 159 17.38 -5.36 -19.08
N LEU A 160 16.98 -5.63 -17.84
CA LEU A 160 17.23 -4.76 -16.69
C LEU A 160 18.74 -4.62 -16.44
N GLU A 161 19.48 -5.73 -16.43
CA GLU A 161 20.94 -5.69 -16.25
C GLU A 161 21.62 -4.87 -17.34
N TYR A 162 21.20 -5.06 -18.59
CA TYR A 162 21.70 -4.28 -19.73
C TYR A 162 21.41 -2.77 -19.56
N GLU A 163 20.18 -2.41 -19.21
CA GLU A 163 19.79 -1.01 -19.04
C GLU A 163 20.48 -0.33 -17.86
N LEU A 164 20.69 -1.04 -16.74
CA LEU A 164 21.44 -0.53 -15.59
C LEU A 164 22.92 -0.30 -15.94
N LYS A 165 23.55 -1.25 -16.63
CA LYS A 165 24.94 -1.10 -17.10
C LYS A 165 25.07 0.12 -17.99
N LYS A 166 24.13 0.30 -18.92
CA LYS A 166 24.10 1.45 -19.82
C LYS A 166 23.87 2.76 -19.07
N TYR A 167 22.97 2.79 -18.09
CA TYR A 167 22.77 3.95 -17.24
C TYR A 167 24.05 4.34 -16.48
N THR A 168 24.79 3.36 -15.97
CA THR A 168 26.05 3.59 -15.27
C THR A 168 27.10 4.24 -16.17
N THR A 169 27.18 3.84 -17.45
CA THR A 169 28.18 4.37 -18.39
C THR A 169 27.75 5.66 -19.10
N GLU A 170 26.49 5.75 -19.54
CA GLU A 170 26.00 6.79 -20.45
C GLU A 170 24.98 7.73 -19.80
N GLY A 171 24.48 7.39 -18.60
CA GLY A 171 23.40 8.11 -17.95
C GLY A 171 22.02 7.71 -18.48
N LEU A 172 20.98 8.45 -18.08
CA LEU A 172 19.61 8.08 -18.38
C LEU A 172 19.29 8.30 -19.86
N ARG A 173 18.73 7.28 -20.53
CA ARG A 173 18.34 7.40 -21.94
C ARG A 173 17.36 8.55 -22.18
N PRO A 174 17.41 9.25 -23.33
CA PRO A 174 16.52 10.38 -23.63
C PRO A 174 15.03 10.02 -23.55
N GLU A 175 14.65 8.82 -23.95
CA GLU A 175 13.27 8.31 -23.79
C GLU A 175 12.77 8.25 -22.34
N TYR A 176 13.64 7.94 -21.38
CA TYR A 176 13.29 7.89 -19.96
C TYR A 176 13.27 9.28 -19.34
N GLN A 177 14.01 10.23 -19.92
CA GLN A 177 14.08 11.60 -19.46
C GLN A 177 12.77 12.37 -19.64
N ARG A 178 11.96 12.00 -20.64
CA ARG A 178 10.69 12.69 -20.93
C ARG A 178 9.72 12.67 -19.76
N GLY A 179 9.80 11.64 -18.91
CA GLY A 179 8.83 11.41 -17.84
C GLY A 179 7.45 11.04 -18.40
N ILE A 180 6.65 10.30 -17.64
CA ILE A 180 5.21 10.22 -17.90
C ILE A 180 4.46 10.76 -16.71
N SER A 181 3.46 11.59 -16.98
CA SER A 181 2.55 12.15 -15.99
C SER A 181 1.12 12.08 -16.52
N LEU A 182 0.19 11.70 -15.66
CA LEU A 182 -1.26 11.85 -15.91
C LEU A 182 -1.74 13.29 -15.63
N PHE A 183 -0.86 14.15 -15.10
CA PHE A 183 -1.15 15.51 -14.64
C PHE A 183 -0.05 16.49 -15.03
#